data_AF-C5LGY2-F1
#
_entry.id   AF-C5LGY2-F1
#
_cell.length_a   1.000
_cell.length_b   1.000
_cell.length_c   1.000
_cell.angle_alpha   90.00
_cell.angle_beta   90.00
_cell.angle_gamma   90.00
#
_symmetry.space_group_name_H-M   'P 1'
#
loop_
_entity.id
_entity.type
_entity.pdbx_description
1 polymer ?
#
loop_
_entity_poly.entity_id
_entity_poly.type
_entity_poly.pdbx_seq_one_letter_code
_entity_poly.pdbx_strand_id
1 'polypeptide(L)'
;MGPRGYVAFQLVMSTCFAVYLHRAYAAFLMGALLSNKVLVERMLRPGKDSVQFKWVPGIMWAVNMGFLVSVRYFDGFHFSAIAPWLAFLDGWGQLQRWQIVYNMVMLRMISYAMDFYWAVRDSSLPSSPLGTAVKDLESDDDNTEVSKPVTPDGGSYKTRAYILYLPLYAAGPIITFNSFVTYVYQPQKSYSIKKIVVYAVRWALCLTLMSLYQHFCWANIIAKGSDSAQNLADMTGPNLVFVSLFSLFFIWLKFVIIWRFFRLWALCDGVETPENMTRCVFNNYSCTQFWRSWHRSYNQWLIRYIYIPLGGTKYKFLNIWVVFTFVAVWHELQLQMLQWAWAVCAMMIPEIIVSLTIQKQDWAIPLRHSPWYKYLCALGAAMNILLLMSANLIGFSYGSNGLHIVMNSIKKGFSSGPSLALFLAFLCAAHVMLYVRQQEALRREPSVESAVPMASMKMAAAE
;
A
#
# COMPACT_ATOMS: atom_id res chain seq x y z
N MET A 1 -9.52 21.26 22.72
CA MET A 1 -9.77 22.13 21.53
C MET A 1 -10.98 21.58 20.80
N GLY A 2 -11.94 22.41 20.37
CA GLY A 2 -13.10 21.94 19.59
C GLY A 2 -12.72 21.62 18.12
N PRO A 3 -13.58 20.90 17.35
CA PRO A 3 -13.26 20.47 15.99
C PRO A 3 -12.86 21.60 15.03
N ARG A 4 -13.55 22.75 15.07
CA ARG A 4 -13.20 23.92 14.24
C ARG A 4 -11.81 24.48 14.56
N GLY A 5 -11.48 24.55 15.85
CA GLY A 5 -10.17 24.99 16.32
C GLY A 5 -9.07 24.03 15.86
N TYR A 6 -9.29 22.72 16.00
CA TYR A 6 -8.35 21.70 15.54
C TYR A 6 -8.06 21.84 14.04
N VAL A 7 -9.10 21.95 13.21
CA VAL A 7 -8.91 22.11 11.76
C VAL A 7 -8.18 23.43 11.43
N ALA A 8 -8.48 24.52 12.13
CA ALA A 8 -7.77 25.78 11.94
C ALA A 8 -6.28 25.66 12.29
N PHE A 9 -5.95 25.02 13.42
CA PHE A 9 -4.57 24.74 13.81
C PHE A 9 -3.85 23.89 12.75
N GLN A 10 -4.46 22.79 12.31
CA GLN A 10 -3.91 21.93 11.28
C GLN A 10 -3.65 22.68 9.98
N LEU A 11 -4.56 23.55 9.55
CA LEU A 11 -4.38 24.37 8.35
C LEU A 11 -3.19 25.31 8.47
N VAL A 12 -3.12 26.08 9.56
CA VAL A 12 -2.03 27.03 9.78
C VAL A 12 -0.69 26.28 9.80
N MET A 13 -0.58 25.24 10.62
CA MET A 13 0.65 24.45 10.74
C MET A 13 1.06 23.78 9.43
N SER A 14 0.11 23.16 8.73
CA SER A 14 0.38 22.46 7.47
C SER A 14 0.75 23.43 6.35
N THR A 15 0.10 24.60 6.26
CA THR A 15 0.47 25.62 5.28
C THR A 15 1.84 26.23 5.59
N CYS A 16 2.13 26.57 6.85
CA CYS A 16 3.46 27.04 7.25
C CYS A 16 4.54 26.01 6.93
N PHE A 17 4.29 24.73 7.19
CA PHE A 17 5.26 23.66 6.92
C PHE A 17 5.45 23.41 5.41
N ALA A 18 4.39 23.43 4.61
CA ALA A 18 4.48 23.30 3.16
C ALA A 18 5.26 24.47 2.53
N VAL A 19 5.01 25.70 2.99
CA VAL A 19 5.77 26.89 2.57
C VAL A 19 7.22 26.81 3.03
N TYR A 20 7.49 26.33 4.24
CA TYR A 20 8.85 26.14 4.72
C TYR A 20 9.64 25.11 3.88
N LEU A 21 9.04 23.95 3.58
CA LEU A 21 9.70 22.89 2.83
C LEU A 21 9.92 23.24 1.35
N HIS A 22 8.92 23.84 0.71
CA HIS A 22 8.91 24.04 -0.74
C HIS A 22 9.19 25.49 -1.15
N ARG A 23 9.21 26.43 -0.21
CA ARG A 23 9.43 27.87 -0.45
C ARG A 23 8.48 28.37 -1.54
N ALA A 24 8.99 29.03 -2.57
CA ALA A 24 8.20 29.52 -3.69
C ALA A 24 7.41 28.39 -4.39
N TYR A 25 7.99 27.20 -4.51
CA TYR A 25 7.36 26.05 -5.17
C TYR A 25 6.11 25.53 -4.45
N ALA A 26 5.85 25.94 -3.19
CA ALA A 26 4.58 25.67 -2.52
C ALA A 26 3.38 26.21 -3.33
N ALA A 27 3.58 27.25 -4.15
CA ALA A 27 2.54 27.80 -5.01
C ALA A 27 1.99 26.77 -6.00
N PHE A 28 2.83 25.91 -6.58
CA PHE A 28 2.38 24.86 -7.50
C PHE A 28 1.49 23.83 -6.81
N LEU A 29 1.88 23.41 -5.60
CA LEU A 29 1.10 22.48 -4.81
C LEU A 29 -0.26 23.07 -4.40
N MET A 30 -0.25 24.30 -3.90
CA MET A 30 -1.47 25.01 -3.49
C MET A 30 -2.37 25.30 -4.69
N GLY A 31 -1.79 25.62 -5.85
CA GLY A 31 -2.51 25.80 -7.11
C GLY A 31 -3.17 24.52 -7.60
N ALA A 32 -2.47 23.38 -7.54
CA ALA A 32 -3.02 22.07 -7.90
C ALA A 32 -4.16 21.66 -6.95
N LEU A 33 -4.01 21.92 -5.66
CA LEU A 33 -5.08 21.68 -4.67
C LEU A 33 -6.30 22.54 -4.99
N LEU A 34 -6.11 23.84 -5.20
CA LEU A 34 -7.20 24.77 -5.45
C LEU A 34 -7.93 24.44 -6.76
N SER A 35 -7.19 24.13 -7.82
CA SER A 35 -7.77 23.77 -9.12
C SER A 35 -8.57 22.46 -9.02
N ASN A 36 -8.04 21.44 -8.36
CA ASN A 36 -8.75 20.18 -8.14
C ASN A 36 -10.03 20.40 -7.33
N LYS A 37 -9.94 21.18 -6.24
CA LYS A 37 -11.09 21.51 -5.42
C LYS A 37 -12.18 22.23 -6.21
N VAL A 38 -11.84 23.29 -6.94
CA VAL A 38 -12.78 24.06 -7.76
C VAL A 38 -13.43 23.17 -8.81
N LEU A 39 -12.67 22.26 -9.41
CA LEU A 39 -13.18 21.29 -10.38
C LEU A 39 -14.22 20.36 -9.73
N VAL A 40 -13.92 19.76 -8.57
CA VAL A 40 -14.84 18.90 -7.81
C VAL A 40 -16.12 19.65 -7.46
N GLU A 41 -16.00 20.82 -6.84
CA GLU A 41 -17.15 21.63 -6.42
C GLU A 41 -17.99 22.11 -7.61
N ARG A 42 -17.39 22.43 -8.76
CA ARG A 42 -18.12 22.86 -9.96
C ARG A 42 -18.81 21.71 -10.69
N MET A 43 -18.20 20.52 -10.70
CA MET A 43 -18.76 19.35 -11.37
C MET A 43 -19.87 18.68 -10.57
N LEU A 44 -19.80 18.76 -9.23
CA LEU A 44 -20.71 18.06 -8.32
C LEU A 44 -21.70 18.99 -7.61
N ARG A 45 -21.95 20.20 -8.17
CA ARG A 45 -23.03 21.07 -7.67
C ARG A 45 -24.39 20.38 -7.85
N PRO A 46 -25.29 20.48 -6.84
CA PRO A 46 -26.67 20.01 -6.97
C PRO A 46 -27.36 20.64 -8.19
N GLY A 47 -28.13 19.84 -8.95
CA GLY A 47 -28.93 20.32 -10.09
C GLY A 47 -28.30 20.20 -11.48
N LYS A 48 -27.21 19.46 -11.65
CA LYS A 48 -26.61 19.15 -12.97
C LYS A 48 -27.17 17.90 -13.65
N ASP A 49 -27.12 17.88 -14.97
CA ASP A 49 -27.54 16.75 -15.82
C ASP A 49 -26.91 15.42 -15.38
N SER A 50 -27.74 14.37 -15.33
CA SER A 50 -27.34 13.00 -14.96
C SER A 50 -26.20 12.44 -15.82
N VAL A 51 -26.12 12.87 -17.08
CA VAL A 51 -25.08 12.45 -18.03
C VAL A 51 -23.69 13.00 -17.64
N GLN A 52 -23.61 14.27 -17.24
CA GLN A 52 -22.34 14.87 -16.80
C GLN A 52 -21.83 14.21 -15.52
N PHE A 53 -22.75 13.83 -14.64
CA PHE A 53 -22.45 13.18 -13.36
C PHE A 53 -21.73 11.82 -13.54
N LYS A 54 -22.10 11.03 -14.56
CA LYS A 54 -21.47 9.72 -14.83
C LYS A 54 -19.97 9.81 -15.17
N TRP A 55 -19.56 10.88 -15.84
CA TRP A 55 -18.17 11.04 -16.29
C TRP A 55 -17.25 11.68 -15.25
N VAL A 56 -17.79 12.18 -14.13
CA VAL A 56 -17.00 12.88 -13.11
C VAL A 56 -15.80 12.06 -12.62
N PRO A 57 -15.94 10.78 -12.21
CA PRO A 57 -14.79 9.98 -11.79
C PRO A 57 -13.69 9.91 -12.85
N GLY A 58 -14.05 9.65 -14.11
CA GLY A 58 -13.09 9.56 -15.22
C GLY A 58 -12.35 10.88 -15.46
N ILE A 59 -13.06 12.01 -15.41
CA ILE A 59 -12.45 13.34 -15.56
C ILE A 59 -11.51 13.66 -14.39
N MET A 60 -11.91 13.35 -13.15
CA MET A 60 -11.05 13.56 -11.97
C MET A 60 -9.76 12.76 -12.05
N TRP A 61 -9.86 11.49 -12.47
CA TRP A 61 -8.69 10.64 -12.70
C TRP A 61 -7.82 11.18 -13.83
N ALA A 62 -8.40 11.54 -14.97
CA ALA A 62 -7.66 12.05 -16.13
C ALA A 62 -6.88 13.34 -15.78
N VAL A 63 -7.50 14.28 -15.07
CA VAL A 63 -6.84 15.54 -14.67
C VAL A 63 -5.69 15.29 -13.70
N ASN A 64 -5.90 14.47 -12.65
CA ASN A 64 -4.85 14.18 -11.67
C ASN A 64 -3.69 13.38 -12.29
N MET A 65 -3.99 12.38 -13.13
CA MET A 65 -2.98 11.61 -13.85
C MET A 65 -2.22 12.46 -14.86
N GLY A 66 -2.92 13.30 -15.62
CA GLY A 66 -2.31 14.24 -16.55
C GLY A 66 -1.33 15.16 -15.83
N PHE A 67 -1.76 15.78 -14.72
CA PHE A 67 -0.88 16.65 -13.94
C PHE A 67 0.31 15.89 -13.32
N LEU A 68 0.11 14.68 -12.79
CA LEU A 68 1.19 13.83 -12.30
C LEU A 68 2.23 13.57 -13.39
N VAL A 69 1.78 13.14 -14.59
CA VAL A 69 2.67 12.87 -15.72
C VAL A 69 3.38 14.14 -16.17
N SER A 70 2.70 15.29 -16.25
CA SER A 70 3.33 16.57 -16.58
C SER A 70 4.40 16.96 -15.57
N VAL A 71 4.09 16.89 -14.27
CA VAL A 71 5.06 17.19 -13.21
C VAL A 71 6.29 16.29 -13.32
N ARG A 72 6.13 15.02 -13.69
CA ARG A 72 7.27 14.11 -13.87
C ARG A 72 8.04 14.37 -15.16
N TYR A 73 7.34 14.65 -16.25
CA TYR A 73 7.96 14.92 -17.55
C TYR A 73 8.85 16.16 -17.53
N PHE A 74 8.43 17.20 -16.80
CA PHE A 74 9.17 18.46 -16.68
C PHE A 74 10.13 18.52 -15.47
N ASP A 75 10.28 17.42 -14.71
CA ASP A 75 10.99 17.37 -13.41
C ASP A 75 10.56 18.46 -12.41
N GLY A 76 9.25 18.66 -12.32
CA GLY A 76 8.64 19.79 -11.66
C GLY A 76 8.34 20.93 -12.62
N PHE A 77 7.78 22.00 -12.09
CA PHE A 77 7.51 23.22 -12.85
C PHE A 77 8.43 24.31 -12.31
N HIS A 78 8.96 25.11 -13.21
CA HIS A 78 9.83 26.24 -12.91
C HIS A 78 9.09 27.55 -13.18
N PHE A 79 9.34 28.55 -12.36
CA PHE A 79 8.70 29.86 -12.48
C PHE A 79 9.15 30.61 -13.73
N SER A 80 10.42 30.47 -14.10
CA SER A 80 11.02 30.97 -15.35
C SER A 80 10.29 30.48 -16.60
N ALA A 81 9.75 29.26 -16.58
CA ALA A 81 8.98 28.71 -17.70
C ALA A 81 7.56 29.30 -17.81
N ILE A 82 7.02 29.86 -16.73
CA ILE A 82 5.71 30.55 -16.73
C ILE A 82 5.88 31.98 -17.24
N ALA A 83 6.84 32.71 -16.67
CA ALA A 83 7.15 34.07 -17.08
C ALA A 83 8.60 34.42 -16.70
N PRO A 84 9.38 35.06 -17.59
CA PRO A 84 10.78 35.40 -17.31
C PRO A 84 10.99 36.23 -16.04
N TRP A 85 10.04 37.12 -15.71
CA TRP A 85 10.13 37.99 -14.52
C TRP A 85 9.96 37.22 -13.19
N LEU A 86 9.43 35.99 -13.21
CA LEU A 86 9.33 35.13 -12.02
C LEU A 86 10.59 34.28 -11.80
N ALA A 87 11.59 34.33 -12.69
CA ALA A 87 12.79 33.49 -12.60
C ALA A 87 13.57 33.65 -11.29
N PHE A 88 13.49 34.81 -10.62
CA PHE A 88 14.13 35.02 -9.32
C PHE A 88 13.60 34.06 -8.23
N LEU A 89 12.36 33.58 -8.35
CA LEU A 89 11.76 32.62 -7.41
C LEU A 89 12.38 31.22 -7.53
N ASP A 90 12.86 30.84 -8.72
CA ASP A 90 13.56 29.57 -8.91
C ASP A 90 14.89 29.56 -8.11
N GLY A 91 15.52 30.73 -7.94
CA GLY A 91 16.73 30.90 -7.14
C GLY A 91 16.53 30.72 -5.62
N TRP A 92 15.28 30.69 -5.13
CA TRP A 92 15.01 30.51 -3.70
C TRP A 92 15.22 29.06 -3.23
N GLY A 93 15.34 28.11 -4.15
CA GLY A 93 15.53 26.69 -3.85
C GLY A 93 14.34 26.06 -3.12
N GLN A 94 14.52 24.81 -2.69
CA GLN A 94 13.55 24.04 -1.90
C GLN A 94 14.29 23.04 -1.02
N LEU A 95 13.82 22.82 0.22
CA LEU A 95 14.41 21.82 1.12
C LEU A 95 14.03 20.40 0.71
N GLN A 96 12.80 20.25 0.22
CA GLN A 96 12.28 19.00 -0.29
C GLN A 96 11.57 19.25 -1.62
N ARG A 97 11.89 18.40 -2.60
CA ARG A 97 11.27 18.43 -3.94
C ARG A 97 9.75 18.31 -3.85
N TRP A 98 9.05 19.38 -4.18
CA TRP A 98 7.59 19.45 -4.12
C TRP A 98 6.92 18.39 -5.01
N GLN A 99 7.55 18.07 -6.15
CA GLN A 99 7.05 17.06 -7.09
C GLN A 99 6.99 15.65 -6.47
N ILE A 100 7.86 15.34 -5.52
CA ILE A 100 7.84 14.04 -4.81
C ILE A 100 6.66 14.02 -3.83
N VAL A 101 6.43 15.12 -3.11
CA VAL A 101 5.33 15.20 -2.14
C VAL A 101 3.98 15.26 -2.83
N TYR A 102 3.92 15.86 -4.02
CA TYR A 102 2.72 15.92 -4.85
C TYR A 102 2.10 14.52 -5.07
N ASN A 103 2.91 13.47 -5.20
CA ASN A 103 2.41 12.10 -5.31
C ASN A 103 1.43 11.72 -4.19
N MET A 104 1.75 12.05 -2.94
CA MET A 104 0.90 11.73 -1.78
C MET A 104 -0.33 12.64 -1.75
N VAL A 105 -0.14 13.92 -2.05
CA VAL A 105 -1.20 14.93 -2.14
C VAL A 105 -2.23 14.56 -3.21
N MET A 106 -1.78 14.05 -4.37
CA MET A 106 -2.63 13.59 -5.46
C MET A 106 -3.57 12.45 -5.02
N LEU A 107 -3.06 11.46 -4.26
CA LEU A 107 -3.91 10.38 -3.74
C LEU A 107 -5.03 10.92 -2.85
N ARG A 108 -4.74 11.94 -2.03
CA ARG A 108 -5.75 12.59 -1.20
C ARG A 108 -6.76 13.41 -2.00
N MET A 109 -6.31 14.11 -3.04
CA MET A 109 -7.21 14.84 -3.94
C MET A 109 -8.19 13.89 -4.63
N ILE A 110 -7.70 12.75 -5.13
CA ILE A 110 -8.55 11.70 -5.71
C ILE A 110 -9.50 11.12 -4.66
N SER A 111 -9.01 10.80 -3.46
CA SER A 111 -9.88 10.32 -2.37
C SER A 111 -11.03 11.27 -2.07
N TYR A 112 -10.73 12.55 -1.91
CA TYR A 112 -11.73 13.57 -1.65
C TYR A 112 -12.74 13.67 -2.80
N ALA A 113 -12.26 13.74 -4.05
CA ALA A 113 -13.11 13.84 -5.23
C ALA A 113 -14.08 12.65 -5.34
N MET A 114 -13.58 11.43 -5.11
CA MET A 114 -14.35 10.20 -5.20
C MET A 114 -15.31 10.02 -4.02
N ASP A 115 -14.86 10.28 -2.79
CA ASP A 115 -15.72 10.21 -1.61
C ASP A 115 -16.83 11.26 -1.67
N PHE A 116 -16.56 12.46 -2.18
CA PHE A 116 -17.58 13.50 -2.40
C PHE A 116 -18.56 13.10 -3.51
N TYR A 117 -18.06 12.53 -4.62
CA TYR A 117 -18.91 11.98 -5.68
C TYR A 117 -19.88 10.92 -5.16
N TRP A 118 -19.39 9.96 -4.37
CA TRP A 118 -20.23 8.91 -3.78
C TRP A 118 -21.21 9.47 -2.75
N ALA A 119 -20.79 10.43 -1.92
CA ALA A 119 -21.70 11.08 -0.97
C ALA A 119 -22.88 11.77 -1.68
N VAL A 120 -22.61 12.52 -2.75
CA VAL A 120 -23.67 13.17 -3.55
C VAL A 120 -24.56 12.11 -4.23
N ARG A 121 -23.96 11.09 -4.84
CA ARG A 121 -24.72 10.02 -5.50
C ARG A 121 -25.62 9.25 -4.53
N ASP A 122 -25.09 8.85 -3.38
CA ASP A 122 -25.81 8.03 -2.41
C ASP A 122 -26.86 8.88 -1.67
N SER A 123 -26.67 10.19 -1.53
CA SER A 123 -27.73 11.11 -1.07
C SER A 123 -28.88 11.28 -2.06
N SER A 124 -28.63 11.03 -3.36
CA SER A 124 -29.62 11.10 -4.44
C SER A 124 -30.35 9.78 -4.72
N LEU A 125 -29.91 8.67 -4.09
CA LEU A 125 -30.50 7.34 -4.24
C LEU A 125 -31.11 6.90 -2.89
N PRO A 126 -32.38 6.46 -2.84
CA PRO A 126 -32.90 5.81 -1.64
C PRO A 126 -32.14 4.48 -1.45
N SER A 127 -31.28 4.43 -0.42
CA SER A 127 -30.60 3.22 0.10
C SER A 127 -30.00 2.28 -0.95
N SER A 128 -28.76 2.56 -1.38
CA SER A 128 -28.04 1.72 -2.35
C SER A 128 -27.20 0.59 -1.71
N PRO A 129 -27.16 -0.64 -2.27
CA PRO A 129 -26.52 -1.83 -1.71
C PRO A 129 -24.98 -1.86 -1.80
N LEU A 130 -24.34 -0.76 -2.21
CA LEU A 130 -22.89 -0.72 -2.42
C LEU A 130 -22.10 -0.71 -1.09
N GLY A 131 -22.75 -0.33 0.02
CA GLY A 131 -22.18 -0.42 1.36
C GLY A 131 -21.97 -1.86 1.86
N THR A 132 -22.62 -2.84 1.24
CA THR A 132 -22.55 -4.25 1.64
C THR A 132 -21.38 -4.98 0.96
N ALA A 133 -21.10 -4.67 -0.31
CA ALA A 133 -19.99 -5.32 -1.06
C ALA A 133 -18.59 -4.92 -0.55
N VAL A 134 -18.47 -3.77 0.12
CA VAL A 134 -17.23 -3.32 0.77
C VAL A 134 -17.04 -4.01 2.13
N LYS A 135 -18.13 -4.30 2.87
CA LYS A 135 -18.09 -5.04 4.13
C LYS A 135 -17.57 -6.47 3.98
N ASP A 136 -17.87 -7.14 2.87
CA ASP A 136 -17.51 -8.56 2.67
C ASP A 136 -16.04 -8.79 2.26
N LEU A 137 -15.32 -7.74 1.84
CA LEU A 137 -13.89 -7.80 1.50
C LEU A 137 -12.99 -7.20 2.59
N GLU A 138 -13.57 -6.47 3.55
CA GLU A 138 -12.87 -5.77 4.63
C GLU A 138 -12.99 -6.50 5.99
N SER A 139 -13.63 -7.68 6.03
CA SER A 139 -13.86 -8.48 7.24
C SER A 139 -12.65 -9.27 7.76
N ASP A 140 -11.50 -9.22 7.08
CA ASP A 140 -10.25 -9.79 7.58
C ASP A 140 -9.51 -8.80 8.50
N ASP A 141 -9.92 -8.83 9.77
CA ASP A 141 -9.09 -8.53 10.96
C ASP A 141 -8.45 -7.13 11.02
N ASP A 142 -9.26 -6.13 11.34
CA ASP A 142 -9.04 -5.08 12.35
C ASP A 142 -10.24 -4.12 12.31
N ASN A 143 -10.56 -3.47 13.44
CA ASN A 143 -11.61 -2.45 13.57
C ASN A 143 -11.37 -1.18 12.71
N THR A 144 -11.33 -1.30 11.39
CA THR A 144 -11.52 -0.14 10.51
C THR A 144 -12.99 0.22 10.52
N GLU A 145 -13.36 1.11 11.44
CA GLU A 145 -14.69 1.72 11.49
C GLU A 145 -15.11 2.16 10.09
N VAL A 146 -16.20 1.54 9.62
CA VAL A 146 -16.89 1.87 8.38
C VAL A 146 -17.18 3.37 8.40
N SER A 147 -16.43 4.12 7.60
CA SER A 147 -16.54 5.58 7.58
C SER A 147 -17.91 5.95 7.03
N LYS A 148 -18.79 6.51 7.88
CA LYS A 148 -20.11 7.00 7.48
C LYS A 148 -19.98 7.99 6.30
N PRO A 149 -20.93 8.00 5.34
CA PRO A 149 -20.89 8.94 4.22
C PRO A 149 -20.84 10.38 4.71
N VAL A 150 -20.01 11.19 4.04
CA VAL A 150 -19.87 12.62 4.31
C VAL A 150 -21.19 13.34 4.10
N THR A 151 -21.56 14.22 5.02
CA THR A 151 -22.60 15.22 4.77
C THR A 151 -22.07 16.21 3.72
N PRO A 152 -22.82 16.51 2.64
CA PRO A 152 -22.41 17.44 1.57
C PRO A 152 -21.98 18.84 2.04
N ASP A 153 -22.25 19.19 3.30
CA ASP A 153 -21.95 20.48 3.94
C ASP A 153 -20.54 20.54 4.60
N GLY A 154 -19.63 19.65 4.19
CA GLY A 154 -18.27 19.51 4.72
C GLY A 154 -17.32 20.64 4.28
N GLY A 155 -17.58 21.87 4.72
CA GLY A 155 -16.92 23.11 4.29
C GLY A 155 -15.44 23.04 3.90
N SER A 156 -15.15 23.67 2.74
CA SER A 156 -13.87 24.11 2.14
C SER A 156 -12.56 23.97 2.94
N TYR A 157 -12.59 24.27 4.24
CA TYR A 157 -11.42 24.28 5.12
C TYR A 157 -11.02 22.87 5.59
N LYS A 158 -11.96 21.93 5.77
CA LYS A 158 -11.66 20.54 6.16
C LYS A 158 -10.89 19.79 5.08
N THR A 159 -11.25 20.01 3.82
CA THR A 159 -10.58 19.40 2.65
C THR A 159 -9.11 19.81 2.58
N ARG A 160 -8.82 21.11 2.78
CA ARG A 160 -7.43 21.60 2.80
C ARG A 160 -6.63 20.98 3.95
N ALA A 161 -7.24 20.88 5.14
CA ALA A 161 -6.59 20.29 6.30
C ALA A 161 -6.29 18.80 6.09
N TYR A 162 -7.20 18.07 5.45
CA TYR A 162 -7.00 16.67 5.07
C TYR A 162 -5.86 16.51 4.06
N ILE A 163 -5.93 17.24 2.93
CA ILE A 163 -4.96 17.09 1.85
C ILE A 163 -3.55 17.43 2.35
N LEU A 164 -3.41 18.50 3.13
CA LEU A 164 -2.12 18.96 3.65
C LEU A 164 -1.76 18.36 5.03
N TYR A 165 -2.54 17.40 5.55
CA TYR A 165 -2.38 16.89 6.91
C TYR A 165 -0.93 16.52 7.23
N LEU A 166 -0.35 17.31 8.14
CA LEU A 166 1.09 17.41 8.38
C LEU A 166 1.75 16.08 8.75
N PRO A 167 1.25 15.29 9.72
CA PRO A 167 1.88 14.03 10.12
C PRO A 167 2.00 12.99 9.01
N LEU A 168 1.26 13.12 7.92
CA LEU A 168 1.26 12.17 6.81
C LEU A 168 1.54 12.88 5.47
N TYR A 169 2.00 14.13 5.49
CA TYR A 169 2.07 15.00 4.32
C TYR A 169 3.08 14.49 3.28
N ALA A 170 4.31 14.19 3.71
CA ALA A 170 5.40 13.78 2.84
C ALA A 170 5.41 12.26 2.55
N ALA A 171 5.09 11.45 3.55
CA ALA A 171 5.00 10.00 3.47
C ALA A 171 4.23 9.46 4.68
N GLY A 172 3.99 8.15 4.72
CA GLY A 172 3.28 7.47 5.80
C GLY A 172 2.03 6.75 5.31
N PRO A 173 1.20 6.26 6.23
CA PRO A 173 -0.10 5.69 5.88
C PRO A 173 -0.98 6.65 5.09
N ILE A 174 -1.67 6.11 4.10
CA ILE A 174 -2.66 6.80 3.30
C ILE A 174 -4.01 6.59 3.97
N ILE A 175 -4.64 7.69 4.38
CA ILE A 175 -5.98 7.69 4.96
C ILE A 175 -6.97 8.28 3.97
N THR A 176 -8.23 7.86 4.07
CA THR A 176 -9.35 8.42 3.29
C THR A 176 -9.84 9.72 3.90
N PHE A 177 -10.58 10.52 3.13
CA PHE A 177 -11.15 11.76 3.63
C PHE A 177 -12.14 11.50 4.77
N ASN A 178 -12.99 10.49 4.62
CA ASN A 178 -14.01 10.14 5.62
C ASN A 178 -13.37 9.71 6.94
N SER A 179 -12.26 8.96 6.89
CA SER A 179 -11.52 8.56 8.09
C SER A 179 -10.96 9.79 8.81
N PHE A 180 -10.30 10.69 8.08
CA PHE A 180 -9.75 11.92 8.65
C PHE A 180 -10.83 12.79 9.32
N VAL A 181 -11.95 13.01 8.63
CA VAL A 181 -13.06 13.80 9.17
C VAL A 181 -13.63 13.15 10.44
N THR A 182 -13.69 11.83 10.51
CA THR A 182 -14.12 11.12 11.72
C THR A 182 -13.21 11.46 12.90
N TYR A 183 -11.88 11.42 12.72
CA TYR A 183 -10.93 11.75 13.78
C TYR A 183 -10.89 13.22 14.17
N VAL A 184 -11.28 14.14 13.29
CA VAL A 184 -11.48 15.56 13.63
C VAL A 184 -12.57 15.74 14.70
N TYR A 185 -13.62 14.91 14.66
CA TYR A 185 -14.72 14.95 15.63
C TYR A 185 -14.51 14.01 16.82
N GLN A 186 -13.89 12.86 16.57
CA GLN A 186 -13.70 11.79 17.53
C GLN A 186 -12.26 11.29 17.45
N PRO A 187 -11.33 11.89 18.21
CA PRO A 187 -9.96 11.41 18.27
C PRO A 187 -9.90 9.93 18.65
N GLN A 188 -8.88 9.23 18.14
CA GLN A 188 -8.68 7.80 18.38
C GLN A 188 -8.68 7.49 19.89
N LYS A 189 -9.29 6.35 20.25
CA LYS A 189 -9.31 5.83 21.63
C LYS A 189 -8.68 4.44 21.76
N SER A 190 -8.36 3.80 20.64
CA SER A 190 -7.81 2.44 20.57
C SER A 190 -6.41 2.34 21.19
N TYR A 191 -5.63 3.44 21.09
CA TYR A 191 -4.26 3.54 21.58
C TYR A 191 -4.18 4.48 22.79
N SER A 192 -4.00 3.88 23.96
CA SER A 192 -3.60 4.62 25.16
C SER A 192 -2.19 5.20 25.01
N ILE A 193 -1.87 6.23 25.78
CA ILE A 193 -0.53 6.85 25.80
C ILE A 193 0.57 5.78 26.03
N LYS A 194 0.31 4.82 26.93
CA LYS A 194 1.23 3.68 27.17
C LYS A 194 1.49 2.88 25.88
N LYS A 195 0.46 2.57 25.09
CA LYS A 195 0.61 1.86 23.81
C LYS A 195 1.38 2.71 22.79
N ILE A 196 1.16 4.03 22.75
CA ILE A 196 1.89 4.95 21.87
C ILE A 196 3.38 4.99 22.24
N VAL A 197 3.72 5.07 23.53
CA VAL A 197 5.11 5.03 24.01
C VAL A 197 5.78 3.70 23.64
N VAL A 198 5.11 2.57 23.87
CA VAL A 198 5.63 1.25 23.44
C VAL A 198 5.85 1.21 21.93
N TYR A 199 4.95 1.80 21.14
CA TYR A 199 5.10 1.90 19.69
C TYR A 199 6.32 2.75 19.29
N ALA A 200 6.55 3.88 19.97
CA ALA A 200 7.73 4.73 19.76
C ALA A 200 9.04 4.01 20.11
N VAL A 201 9.07 3.26 21.22
CA VAL A 201 10.22 2.43 21.60
C VAL A 201 10.49 1.35 20.55
N ARG A 202 9.44 0.65 20.06
CA ARG A 202 9.59 -0.33 18.98
C ARG A 202 10.14 0.30 17.71
N TRP A 203 9.72 1.51 17.37
CA TRP A 203 10.26 2.26 16.24
C TRP A 203 11.74 2.59 16.42
N ALA A 204 12.14 3.08 17.60
CA ALA A 204 13.54 3.37 17.91
C ALA A 204 14.42 2.10 17.83
N LEU A 205 13.93 0.96 18.32
CA LEU A 205 14.61 -0.32 18.19
C LEU A 205 14.78 -0.74 16.73
N CYS A 206 13.78 -0.52 15.87
CA CYS A 206 13.92 -0.75 14.43
C CYS A 206 14.99 0.15 13.81
N LEU A 207 15.09 1.41 14.24
CA LEU A 207 16.12 2.34 13.78
C LEU A 207 17.53 1.87 14.20
N THR A 208 17.71 1.47 15.46
CA THR A 208 18.97 0.88 15.94
C THR A 208 19.32 -0.39 15.16
N LEU A 209 18.33 -1.27 14.93
CA LEU A 209 18.53 -2.48 14.13
C LEU A 209 18.99 -2.15 12.71
N MET A 210 18.46 -1.09 12.08
CA MET A 210 18.91 -0.65 10.76
C MET A 210 20.37 -0.21 10.76
N SER A 211 20.79 0.57 11.77
CA SER A 211 22.19 0.98 11.90
C SER A 211 23.13 -0.22 12.07
N LEU A 212 22.78 -1.18 12.94
CA LEU A 212 23.56 -2.40 13.12
C LEU A 212 23.58 -3.24 11.85
N TYR A 213 22.42 -3.42 11.21
CA TYR A 213 22.29 -4.16 9.97
C TYR A 213 23.17 -3.58 8.86
N GLN A 214 23.19 -2.27 8.66
CA GLN A 214 24.04 -1.63 7.64
C GLN A 214 25.53 -1.74 7.96
N HIS A 215 25.90 -1.80 9.25
CA HIS A 215 27.29 -1.96 9.67
C HIS A 215 27.81 -3.39 9.39
N PHE A 216 27.00 -4.41 9.70
CA PHE A 216 27.42 -5.82 9.62
C PHE A 216 27.02 -6.55 8.34
N CYS A 217 26.02 -6.08 7.58
CA CYS A 217 25.53 -6.74 6.38
C CYS A 217 25.80 -5.91 5.12
N TRP A 218 26.75 -6.37 4.31
CA TRP A 218 27.17 -5.69 3.09
C TRP A 218 26.33 -6.03 1.85
N ALA A 219 25.23 -6.79 2.01
CA ALA A 219 24.38 -7.21 0.89
C ALA A 219 23.92 -6.02 0.02
N ASN A 220 23.57 -4.88 0.61
CA ASN A 220 23.15 -3.71 -0.16
C ASN A 220 24.29 -3.00 -0.88
N ILE A 221 25.50 -3.01 -0.32
CA ILE A 221 26.68 -2.43 -0.97
C ILE A 221 27.00 -3.26 -2.22
N ILE A 222 26.93 -4.58 -2.10
CA ILE A 222 27.12 -5.51 -3.22
C ILE A 222 26.02 -5.30 -4.28
N ALA A 223 24.75 -5.21 -3.87
CA ALA A 223 23.61 -5.06 -4.78
C ALA A 223 23.53 -3.69 -5.47
N LYS A 224 24.13 -2.64 -4.90
CA LYS A 224 23.97 -1.25 -5.39
C LYS A 224 25.27 -0.48 -5.64
N GLY A 225 26.43 -1.12 -5.45
CA GLY A 225 27.72 -0.53 -5.79
C GLY A 225 27.85 -0.27 -7.29
N SER A 226 28.86 0.50 -7.68
CA SER A 226 29.17 0.78 -9.10
C SER A 226 29.33 -0.49 -9.92
N ASP A 227 29.93 -1.53 -9.32
CA ASP A 227 30.22 -2.80 -9.99
C ASP A 227 29.15 -3.87 -9.72
N SER A 228 27.97 -3.48 -9.24
CA SER A 228 26.90 -4.41 -8.83
C SER A 228 26.52 -5.39 -9.93
N ALA A 229 26.42 -4.93 -11.17
CA ALA A 229 26.02 -5.75 -12.30
C ALA A 229 26.99 -6.92 -12.53
N GLN A 230 28.30 -6.64 -12.45
CA GLN A 230 29.37 -7.62 -12.59
C GLN A 230 29.45 -8.53 -11.35
N ASN A 231 29.45 -7.94 -10.15
CA ASN A 231 29.51 -8.66 -8.88
C ASN A 231 28.42 -9.72 -8.76
N LEU A 232 27.17 -9.39 -9.12
CA LEU A 232 26.05 -10.32 -9.05
C LEU A 232 26.05 -11.34 -10.21
N ALA A 233 26.63 -11.02 -11.37
CA ALA A 233 26.74 -11.95 -12.49
C ALA A 233 27.77 -13.06 -12.24
N ASP A 234 28.86 -12.72 -11.54
CA ASP A 234 29.94 -13.64 -11.19
C ASP A 234 29.66 -14.44 -9.91
N MET A 235 28.61 -14.08 -9.17
CA MET A 235 28.22 -14.76 -7.94
C MET A 235 27.69 -16.17 -8.18
N THR A 236 28.04 -17.07 -7.25
CA THR A 236 27.40 -18.38 -7.14
C THR A 236 25.91 -18.22 -6.78
N GLY A 237 25.09 -19.19 -7.18
CA GLY A 237 23.65 -19.17 -6.92
C GLY A 237 23.27 -18.91 -5.45
N PRO A 238 23.88 -19.60 -4.45
CA PRO A 238 23.62 -19.35 -3.04
C PRO A 238 23.94 -17.93 -2.57
N ASN A 239 25.08 -17.37 -3.02
CA ASN A 239 25.48 -16.01 -2.65
C ASN A 239 24.52 -14.98 -3.24
N LEU A 240 24.07 -15.18 -4.48
CA LEU A 240 23.08 -14.31 -5.10
C LEU A 240 21.75 -14.34 -4.33
N VAL A 241 21.28 -15.52 -3.92
CA VAL A 241 20.08 -15.64 -3.08
C VAL A 241 20.25 -14.89 -1.78
N PHE A 242 21.38 -15.06 -1.10
CA PHE A 242 21.67 -14.36 0.15
C PHE A 242 21.60 -12.84 -0.07
N VAL A 243 22.31 -12.31 -1.05
CA VAL A 243 22.30 -10.87 -1.38
C VAL A 243 20.90 -10.38 -1.71
N SER A 244 20.12 -11.14 -2.47
CA SER A 244 18.74 -10.81 -2.84
C SER A 244 17.80 -10.74 -1.64
N LEU A 245 17.89 -11.73 -0.74
CA LEU A 245 17.06 -11.85 0.44
C LEU A 245 17.33 -10.72 1.44
N PHE A 246 18.60 -10.44 1.71
CA PHE A 246 19.00 -9.39 2.65
C PHE A 246 18.79 -7.99 2.08
N SER A 247 18.93 -7.80 0.76
CA SER A 247 18.53 -6.54 0.10
C SER A 247 17.02 -6.31 0.23
N LEU A 248 16.19 -7.35 0.10
CA LEU A 248 14.75 -7.24 0.34
C LEU A 248 14.44 -6.91 1.81
N PHE A 249 15.14 -7.53 2.76
CA PHE A 249 15.02 -7.21 4.19
C PHE A 249 15.37 -5.76 4.50
N PHE A 250 16.42 -5.21 3.88
CA PHE A 250 16.78 -3.82 4.04
C PHE A 250 15.69 -2.88 3.54
N ILE A 251 15.12 -3.13 2.35
CA ILE A 251 14.04 -2.32 1.81
C ILE A 251 12.82 -2.39 2.73
N TRP A 252 12.49 -3.59 3.22
CA TRP A 252 11.42 -3.78 4.20
C TRP A 252 11.67 -2.94 5.46
N LEU A 253 12.84 -3.08 6.10
CA LEU A 253 13.18 -2.38 7.34
C LEU A 253 13.20 -0.86 7.15
N LYS A 254 13.73 -0.37 6.02
CA LYS A 254 13.70 1.04 5.62
C LYS A 254 12.27 1.59 5.62
N PHE A 255 11.34 0.91 4.96
CA PHE A 255 9.96 1.37 4.88
C PHE A 255 9.18 1.17 6.19
N VAL A 256 9.47 0.13 6.97
CA VAL A 256 8.97 -0.02 8.35
C VAL A 256 9.30 1.24 9.15
N ILE A 257 10.56 1.67 9.16
CA ILE A 257 11.00 2.83 9.95
C ILE A 257 10.31 4.10 9.48
N ILE A 258 10.31 4.35 8.16
CA ILE A 258 9.72 5.57 7.59
C ILE A 258 8.22 5.63 7.90
N TRP A 259 7.45 4.59 7.57
CA TRP A 259 6.00 4.64 7.74
C TRP A 259 5.58 4.59 9.20
N ARG A 260 6.30 3.88 10.07
CA ARG A 260 6.02 3.89 11.50
C ARG A 260 6.29 5.26 12.12
N PHE A 261 7.30 6.00 11.66
CA PHE A 261 7.55 7.36 12.12
C PHE A 261 6.35 8.28 11.85
N PHE A 262 5.88 8.33 10.60
CA PHE A 262 4.72 9.16 10.25
C PHE A 262 3.43 8.70 10.96
N ARG A 263 3.23 7.38 11.08
CA ARG A 263 2.12 6.81 11.86
C ARG A 263 2.18 7.20 13.33
N LEU A 264 3.36 7.20 13.96
CA LEU A 264 3.54 7.59 15.37
C LEU A 264 3.03 9.01 15.59
N TRP A 265 3.42 9.95 14.74
CA TRP A 265 2.95 11.34 14.83
C TRP A 265 1.45 11.48 14.60
N ALA A 266 0.88 10.71 13.67
CA ALA A 266 -0.57 10.68 13.48
C ALA A 266 -1.30 10.16 14.72
N LEU A 267 -0.78 9.11 15.38
CA LEU A 267 -1.35 8.59 16.63
C LEU A 267 -1.26 9.60 17.78
N CYS A 268 -0.14 10.31 17.90
CA CYS A 268 0.04 11.39 18.87
C CYS A 268 -0.97 12.53 18.65
N ASP A 269 -1.29 12.82 17.38
CA ASP A 269 -2.27 13.84 16.99
C ASP A 269 -3.73 13.35 17.10
N GLY A 270 -3.95 12.09 17.51
CA GLY A 270 -5.28 11.52 17.71
C GLY A 270 -5.91 10.93 16.44
N VAL A 271 -5.14 10.75 15.36
CA VAL A 271 -5.59 10.13 14.10
C VAL A 271 -5.03 8.71 14.01
N GLU A 272 -5.91 7.72 14.12
CA GLU A 272 -5.52 6.33 13.91
C GLU A 272 -5.42 6.00 12.42
N THR A 273 -4.31 5.37 12.05
CA THR A 273 -4.00 5.00 10.67
C THR A 273 -3.60 3.53 10.57
N PRO A 274 -3.78 2.89 9.40
CA PRO A 274 -3.35 1.51 9.21
C PRO A 274 -1.82 1.36 9.39
N GLU A 275 -1.39 0.25 10.00
CA GLU A 275 0.03 -0.15 9.97
C GLU A 275 0.37 -0.65 8.56
N ASN A 276 1.43 -0.10 7.97
CA ASN A 276 1.76 -0.36 6.57
C ASN A 276 2.58 -1.63 6.36
N MET A 277 3.28 -2.09 7.39
CA MET A 277 4.04 -3.34 7.38
C MET A 277 3.51 -4.25 8.47
N THR A 278 2.47 -5.02 8.15
CA THR A 278 1.80 -5.87 9.14
C THR A 278 2.53 -7.18 9.40
N ARG A 279 3.44 -7.58 8.51
CA ARG A 279 4.20 -8.82 8.60
C ARG A 279 5.68 -8.58 8.34
N CYS A 280 6.51 -9.38 9.00
CA CYS A 280 7.93 -9.49 8.67
C CYS A 280 8.07 -10.04 7.25
N VAL A 281 9.03 -9.54 6.48
CA VAL A 281 9.24 -9.98 5.10
C VAL A 281 9.54 -11.48 5.00
N PHE A 282 10.21 -12.06 6.00
CA PHE A 282 10.48 -13.50 6.09
C PHE A 282 9.27 -14.34 6.53
N ASN A 283 8.14 -13.71 6.86
CA ASN A 283 6.86 -14.36 7.17
C ASN A 283 5.83 -14.12 6.06
N ASN A 284 6.28 -14.11 4.81
CA ASN A 284 5.45 -13.99 3.61
C ASN A 284 5.79 -15.10 2.63
N TYR A 285 4.82 -15.98 2.38
CA TYR A 285 4.96 -17.12 1.46
C TYR A 285 4.02 -17.04 0.24
N SER A 286 3.16 -16.03 0.19
CA SER A 286 2.23 -15.77 -0.91
C SER A 286 2.53 -14.38 -1.47
N CYS A 287 2.67 -14.27 -2.79
CA CYS A 287 2.87 -12.99 -3.46
C CYS A 287 1.64 -12.10 -3.28
N THR A 288 0.44 -12.68 -3.38
CA THR A 288 -0.81 -11.94 -3.14
C THR A 288 -0.89 -11.39 -1.70
N GLN A 289 -0.55 -12.20 -0.70
CA GLN A 289 -0.54 -11.76 0.70
C GLN A 289 0.59 -10.78 1.01
N PHE A 290 1.74 -10.93 0.35
CA PHE A 290 2.84 -9.98 0.45
C PHE A 290 2.37 -8.58 0.06
N TRP A 291 1.74 -8.40 -1.11
CA TRP A 291 1.25 -7.09 -1.55
C TRP A 291 0.07 -6.53 -0.74
N ARG A 292 -0.66 -7.39 -0.02
CA ARG A 292 -1.70 -6.94 0.94
C ARG A 292 -1.12 -6.47 2.28
N SER A 293 0.02 -7.03 2.69
CA SER A 293 0.69 -6.71 3.95
C SER A 293 1.81 -5.67 3.81
N TRP A 294 2.32 -5.48 2.59
CA TRP A 294 3.27 -4.46 2.21
C TRP A 294 2.54 -3.19 1.79
N HIS A 295 2.86 -2.06 2.44
CA HIS A 295 2.20 -0.79 2.21
C HIS A 295 0.65 -0.90 2.31
N ARG A 296 0.16 -1.58 3.36
CA ARG A 296 -1.27 -1.94 3.54
C ARG A 296 -2.24 -0.78 3.25
N SER A 297 -1.95 0.43 3.75
CA SER A 297 -2.83 1.59 3.51
C SER A 297 -2.95 1.93 2.02
N TYR A 298 -1.87 1.80 1.25
CA TYR A 298 -1.88 2.04 -0.18
C TYR A 298 -2.63 0.94 -0.91
N ASN A 299 -2.45 -0.32 -0.50
CA ASN A 299 -3.23 -1.43 -1.04
C ASN A 299 -4.74 -1.21 -0.84
N GLN A 300 -5.16 -0.81 0.37
CA GLN A 300 -6.56 -0.45 0.67
C GLN A 300 -7.05 0.72 -0.20
N TRP A 301 -6.22 1.74 -0.38
CA TRP A 301 -6.53 2.87 -1.26
C TRP A 301 -6.72 2.44 -2.72
N LEU A 302 -5.81 1.62 -3.26
CA LEU A 302 -5.91 1.09 -4.63
C LEU A 302 -7.17 0.24 -4.81
N ILE A 303 -7.50 -0.58 -3.81
CA ILE A 303 -8.72 -1.39 -3.83
C ILE A 303 -9.95 -0.49 -3.92
N ARG A 304 -10.06 0.51 -3.03
CA ARG A 304 -11.21 1.40 -2.93
C ARG A 304 -11.40 2.30 -4.15
N TYR A 305 -10.32 2.92 -4.65
CA TYR A 305 -10.43 3.98 -5.66
C TYR A 305 -10.11 3.54 -7.10
N ILE A 306 -9.52 2.34 -7.30
CA ILE A 306 -9.24 1.79 -8.64
C ILE A 306 -9.94 0.43 -8.82
N TYR A 307 -9.62 -0.56 -7.99
CA TYR A 307 -10.04 -1.95 -8.22
C TYR A 307 -11.56 -2.12 -8.18
N ILE A 308 -12.22 -1.62 -7.13
CA ILE A 308 -13.68 -1.73 -6.97
C ILE A 308 -14.44 -0.95 -8.06
N PRO A 309 -14.11 0.32 -8.36
CA PRO A 309 -14.75 1.07 -9.44
C PRO A 309 -14.62 0.42 -10.84
N LEU A 310 -13.53 -0.33 -11.09
CA LEU A 310 -13.33 -1.09 -12.33
C LEU A 310 -14.03 -2.47 -12.33
N GLY A 311 -15.03 -2.68 -11.47
CA GLY A 311 -15.82 -3.91 -11.39
C GLY A 311 -15.20 -5.02 -10.54
N GLY A 312 -14.18 -4.71 -9.76
CA GLY A 312 -13.66 -5.57 -8.68
C GLY A 312 -13.28 -6.97 -9.15
N THR A 313 -13.81 -7.99 -8.48
CA THR A 313 -13.48 -9.40 -8.75
C THR A 313 -13.94 -9.89 -10.12
N LYS A 314 -14.95 -9.26 -10.74
CA LYS A 314 -15.43 -9.63 -12.08
C LYS A 314 -14.33 -9.47 -13.14
N TYR A 315 -13.54 -8.41 -13.03
CA TYR A 315 -12.44 -8.11 -13.95
C TYR A 315 -11.07 -8.28 -13.27
N LYS A 316 -10.95 -9.22 -12.33
CA LYS A 316 -9.77 -9.41 -11.46
C LYS A 316 -8.43 -9.36 -12.20
N PHE A 317 -8.29 -10.10 -13.30
CA PHE A 317 -7.03 -10.18 -14.04
C PHE A 317 -6.68 -8.86 -14.72
N LEU A 318 -7.64 -8.22 -15.39
CA LEU A 318 -7.44 -6.91 -16.00
C LEU A 318 -7.10 -5.85 -14.94
N ASN A 319 -7.82 -5.86 -13.82
CA ASN A 319 -7.64 -4.90 -12.75
C ASN A 319 -6.27 -5.00 -12.09
N ILE A 320 -5.67 -6.19 -12.00
CA ILE A 320 -4.29 -6.37 -11.51
C ILE A 320 -3.31 -5.57 -12.40
N TRP A 321 -3.41 -5.71 -13.72
CA TRP A 321 -2.53 -4.98 -14.66
C TRP A 321 -2.71 -3.46 -14.56
N VAL A 322 -3.95 -2.99 -14.49
CA VAL A 322 -4.26 -1.55 -14.36
C VAL A 322 -3.72 -1.00 -13.03
N VAL A 323 -3.95 -1.68 -11.93
CA VAL A 323 -3.48 -1.27 -10.59
C VAL A 323 -1.96 -1.20 -10.54
N PHE A 324 -1.24 -2.24 -10.99
CA PHE A 324 0.22 -2.24 -10.96
C PHE A 324 0.84 -1.24 -11.95
N THR A 325 0.19 -0.99 -13.08
CA THR A 325 0.61 0.08 -14.00
C THR A 325 0.50 1.45 -13.33
N PHE A 326 -0.61 1.71 -12.62
CA PHE A 326 -0.74 2.93 -11.82
C PHE A 326 0.32 3.00 -10.71
N VAL A 327 0.61 1.90 -10.02
CA VAL A 327 1.69 1.84 -9.01
C VAL A 327 3.03 2.25 -9.61
N ALA A 328 3.39 1.74 -10.79
CA ALA A 328 4.63 2.11 -11.49
C ALA A 328 4.66 3.61 -11.81
N VAL A 329 3.62 4.11 -12.49
CA VAL A 329 3.53 5.54 -12.89
C VAL A 329 3.52 6.47 -11.68
N TRP A 330 2.84 6.08 -10.60
CA TRP A 330 2.80 6.84 -9.35
C TRP A 330 4.18 6.91 -8.71
N HIS A 331 4.95 5.83 -8.68
CA HIS A 331 6.31 5.85 -8.15
C HIS A 331 7.23 6.71 -9.03
N GLU A 332 7.47 6.28 -10.27
CA GLU A 332 8.39 6.94 -11.22
C GLU A 332 7.99 6.63 -12.67
N LEU A 333 8.07 7.64 -13.55
CA LEU A 333 7.81 7.48 -14.99
C LEU A 333 9.07 6.96 -15.72
N GLN A 334 9.53 5.78 -15.33
CA GLN A 334 10.64 5.08 -15.98
C GLN A 334 10.16 3.74 -16.52
N LEU A 335 10.61 3.37 -17.73
CA LEU A 335 10.25 2.10 -18.36
C LEU A 335 10.62 0.89 -17.49
N GLN A 336 11.72 0.99 -16.73
CA GLN A 336 12.18 -0.05 -15.82
C GLN A 336 11.16 -0.35 -14.70
N MET A 337 10.52 0.68 -14.14
CA MET A 337 9.48 0.51 -13.11
C MET A 337 8.22 -0.14 -13.69
N LEU A 338 7.89 0.17 -14.95
CA LEU A 338 6.76 -0.46 -15.64
C LEU A 338 7.04 -1.94 -15.93
N GLN A 339 8.24 -2.25 -16.44
CA GLN A 339 8.68 -3.63 -16.67
C GLN A 339 8.67 -4.44 -15.37
N TRP A 340 9.15 -3.85 -14.28
CA TRP A 340 9.10 -4.47 -12.95
C TRP A 340 7.66 -4.76 -12.50
N ALA A 341 6.75 -3.78 -12.61
CA ALA A 341 5.37 -3.94 -12.20
C ALA A 341 4.65 -5.04 -13.01
N TRP A 342 4.91 -5.09 -14.31
CA TRP A 342 4.36 -6.12 -15.20
C TRP A 342 4.96 -7.50 -14.95
N ALA A 343 6.25 -7.59 -14.64
CA ALA A 343 6.87 -8.84 -14.20
C ALA A 343 6.21 -9.36 -12.92
N VAL A 344 5.96 -8.48 -11.93
CA VAL A 344 5.23 -8.85 -10.71
C VAL A 344 3.83 -9.37 -11.01
N CYS A 345 3.08 -8.72 -11.92
CA CYS A 345 1.76 -9.21 -12.36
C CYS A 345 1.86 -10.62 -12.95
N ALA A 346 2.79 -10.83 -13.89
CA ALA A 346 3.00 -12.12 -14.54
C ALA A 346 3.38 -13.22 -13.54
N MET A 347 4.18 -12.89 -12.52
CA MET A 347 4.57 -13.83 -11.45
C MET A 347 3.43 -14.14 -10.48
N MET A 348 2.53 -13.19 -10.21
CA MET A 348 1.42 -13.36 -9.27
C MET A 348 0.20 -14.10 -9.86
N ILE A 349 -0.04 -13.98 -11.18
CA ILE A 349 -1.20 -14.59 -11.84
C ILE A 349 -1.24 -16.12 -11.69
N PRO A 350 -0.14 -16.89 -11.87
CA PRO A 350 -0.14 -18.33 -11.66
C PRO A 350 -0.58 -18.73 -10.25
N GLU A 351 -0.10 -18.06 -9.20
CA GLU A 351 -0.54 -18.29 -7.82
C GLU A 351 -2.05 -18.13 -7.69
N ILE A 352 -2.61 -17.07 -8.29
CA ILE A 352 -4.04 -16.78 -8.26
C ILE A 352 -4.84 -17.83 -9.02
N ILE A 353 -4.41 -18.23 -10.22
CA ILE A 353 -5.10 -19.23 -11.04
C ILE A 353 -5.11 -20.58 -10.31
N VAL A 354 -3.95 -21.05 -9.85
CA VAL A 354 -3.83 -22.32 -9.12
C VAL A 354 -4.70 -22.31 -7.86
N SER A 355 -4.64 -21.22 -7.08
CA SER A 355 -5.45 -21.10 -5.86
C SER A 355 -6.95 -21.13 -6.16
N LEU A 356 -7.41 -20.39 -7.19
CA LEU A 356 -8.83 -20.36 -7.57
C LEU A 356 -9.30 -21.72 -8.11
N THR A 357 -8.49 -22.38 -8.93
CA THR A 357 -8.82 -23.70 -9.49
C THR A 357 -8.94 -24.74 -8.37
N ILE A 358 -7.97 -24.80 -7.46
CA ILE A 358 -7.97 -25.76 -6.35
C ILE A 358 -9.11 -25.46 -5.35
N GLN A 359 -9.44 -24.20 -5.10
CA GLN A 359 -10.47 -23.83 -4.12
C GLN A 359 -11.89 -23.99 -4.65
N LYS A 360 -12.12 -23.74 -5.95
CA LYS A 360 -13.47 -23.70 -6.53
C LYS A 360 -13.91 -24.99 -7.22
N GLN A 361 -12.99 -25.82 -7.69
CA GLN A 361 -13.36 -26.98 -8.49
C GLN A 361 -13.57 -28.22 -7.62
N ASP A 362 -14.62 -28.98 -7.93
CA ASP A 362 -15.01 -30.16 -7.15
C ASP A 362 -13.99 -31.30 -7.26
N TRP A 363 -13.31 -31.44 -8.39
CA TRP A 363 -12.24 -32.44 -8.58
C TRP A 363 -11.09 -32.26 -7.58
N ALA A 364 -10.89 -31.05 -7.04
CA ALA A 364 -9.84 -30.74 -6.08
C ALA A 364 -10.27 -30.97 -4.61
N ILE A 365 -11.53 -31.34 -4.34
CA ILE A 365 -11.99 -31.73 -2.99
C ILE A 365 -11.14 -32.87 -2.39
N PRO A 366 -10.93 -34.02 -3.05
CA PRO A 366 -10.11 -35.10 -2.50
C PRO A 366 -8.65 -34.65 -2.28
N LEU A 367 -8.12 -33.80 -3.16
CA LEU A 367 -6.78 -33.23 -3.00
C LEU A 367 -6.68 -32.39 -1.73
N ARG A 368 -7.66 -31.50 -1.47
CA ARG A 368 -7.69 -30.62 -0.28
C ARG A 368 -7.74 -31.37 1.05
N HIS A 369 -8.38 -32.54 1.09
CA HIS A 369 -8.44 -33.39 2.29
C HIS A 369 -7.22 -34.30 2.44
N SER A 370 -6.40 -34.42 1.40
CA SER A 370 -5.18 -35.24 1.43
C SER A 370 -4.10 -34.60 2.30
N PRO A 371 -3.31 -35.38 3.06
CA PRO A 371 -2.13 -34.85 3.76
C PRO A 371 -1.11 -34.21 2.80
N TRP A 372 -1.11 -34.63 1.53
CA TRP A 372 -0.26 -34.07 0.47
C TRP A 372 -0.55 -32.61 0.15
N TYR A 373 -1.76 -32.12 0.43
CA TYR A 373 -2.15 -30.74 0.16
C TYR A 373 -1.21 -29.74 0.83
N LYS A 374 -0.83 -30.00 2.09
CA LYS A 374 0.05 -29.12 2.87
C LYS A 374 1.45 -29.03 2.23
N TYR A 375 1.98 -30.15 1.77
CA TYR A 375 3.28 -30.20 1.08
C TYR A 375 3.23 -29.48 -0.27
N LEU A 376 2.14 -29.62 -1.03
CA LEU A 376 1.94 -28.88 -2.28
C LEU A 376 1.82 -27.36 -2.04
N CYS A 377 1.11 -26.95 -0.99
CA CYS A 377 1.06 -25.55 -0.59
C CYS A 377 2.44 -25.02 -0.17
N ALA A 378 3.22 -25.81 0.58
CA ALA A 378 4.58 -25.44 0.97
C ALA A 378 5.52 -25.33 -0.24
N LEU A 379 5.35 -26.21 -1.23
CA LEU A 379 6.08 -26.14 -2.50
C LEU A 379 5.76 -24.85 -3.26
N GLY A 380 4.47 -24.55 -3.45
CA GLY A 380 4.03 -23.29 -4.07
C GLY A 380 4.52 -22.06 -3.29
N ALA A 381 4.53 -22.13 -1.97
CA ALA A 381 5.06 -21.10 -1.08
C ALA A 381 6.56 -20.85 -1.28
N ALA A 382 7.38 -21.91 -1.33
CA ALA A 382 8.81 -21.79 -1.60
C ALA A 382 9.08 -21.18 -2.98
N MET A 383 8.30 -21.58 -4.01
CA MET A 383 8.38 -20.96 -5.34
C MET A 383 8.02 -19.47 -5.31
N ASN A 384 6.96 -19.09 -4.59
CA ASN A 384 6.57 -17.68 -4.45
C ASN A 384 7.64 -16.84 -3.74
N ILE A 385 8.33 -17.38 -2.74
CA ILE A 385 9.46 -16.70 -2.08
C ILE A 385 10.57 -16.42 -3.11
N LEU A 386 10.93 -17.40 -3.93
CA LEU A 386 11.91 -17.21 -5.01
C LEU A 386 11.44 -16.17 -6.05
N LEU A 387 10.15 -16.15 -6.39
CA LEU A 387 9.58 -15.14 -7.30
C LEU A 387 9.63 -13.73 -6.69
N LEU A 388 9.32 -13.57 -5.41
CA LEU A 388 9.42 -12.28 -4.72
C LEU A 388 10.86 -11.78 -4.66
N MET A 389 11.83 -12.67 -4.41
CA MET A 389 13.25 -12.32 -4.46
C MET A 389 13.69 -11.93 -5.88
N SER A 390 13.18 -12.62 -6.88
CA SER A 390 13.43 -12.32 -8.30
C SER A 390 12.90 -10.94 -8.68
N ALA A 391 11.66 -10.65 -8.29
CA ALA A 391 11.05 -9.33 -8.47
C ALA A 391 11.84 -8.22 -7.77
N ASN A 392 12.39 -8.50 -6.58
CA ASN A 392 13.24 -7.55 -5.87
C ASN A 392 14.53 -7.24 -6.65
N LEU A 393 15.20 -8.24 -7.22
CA LEU A 393 16.40 -8.02 -8.03
C LEU A 393 16.13 -7.18 -9.29
N ILE A 394 15.04 -7.48 -10.00
CA ILE A 394 14.61 -6.74 -11.20
C ILE A 394 14.40 -5.26 -10.86
N GLY A 395 13.68 -4.98 -9.77
CA GLY A 395 13.33 -3.60 -9.39
C GLY A 395 14.48 -2.79 -8.81
N PHE A 396 15.52 -3.44 -8.28
CA PHE A 396 16.54 -2.77 -7.46
C PHE A 396 17.94 -2.70 -8.06
N SER A 397 18.29 -3.57 -9.03
CA SER A 397 19.70 -3.78 -9.41
C SER A 397 20.01 -3.73 -10.92
N TYR A 398 19.05 -3.88 -11.84
CA TYR A 398 19.42 -4.23 -13.23
C TYR A 398 18.64 -3.61 -14.39
N GLY A 399 17.52 -2.93 -14.17
CA GLY A 399 16.70 -2.47 -15.31
C GLY A 399 16.36 -3.63 -16.27
N SER A 400 16.33 -3.36 -17.58
CA SER A 400 15.83 -4.31 -18.61
C SER A 400 16.62 -5.63 -18.72
N ASN A 401 17.91 -5.66 -18.34
CA ASN A 401 18.74 -6.88 -18.38
C ASN A 401 18.60 -7.77 -17.13
N GLY A 402 17.89 -7.28 -16.10
CA GLY A 402 17.76 -7.98 -14.82
C GLY A 402 17.02 -9.29 -14.89
N LEU A 403 15.99 -9.36 -15.72
CA LEU A 403 15.21 -10.58 -15.90
C LEU A 403 16.09 -11.73 -16.43
N HIS A 404 16.94 -11.44 -17.42
CA HIS A 404 17.84 -12.44 -17.99
C HIS A 404 18.89 -12.92 -16.98
N ILE A 405 19.44 -12.01 -16.18
CA ILE A 405 20.44 -12.36 -15.15
C ILE A 405 19.76 -13.19 -14.05
N VAL A 406 18.58 -12.79 -13.57
CA VAL A 406 17.81 -13.55 -12.60
C VAL A 406 17.47 -14.95 -13.13
N MET A 407 16.97 -15.07 -14.35
CA MET A 407 16.66 -16.37 -14.95
C MET A 407 17.90 -17.25 -15.12
N ASN A 408 19.02 -16.67 -15.55
CA ASN A 408 20.28 -17.39 -15.68
C ASN A 408 20.84 -17.80 -14.32
N SER A 409 20.71 -16.97 -13.30
CA SER A 409 21.20 -17.28 -11.96
C SER A 409 20.29 -18.24 -11.21
N ILE A 410 18.98 -18.24 -11.47
CA ILE A 410 18.06 -19.30 -11.04
C ILE A 410 18.49 -20.63 -11.68
N LYS A 411 18.73 -20.64 -13.00
CA LYS A 411 19.20 -21.85 -13.71
C LYS A 411 20.54 -22.35 -13.18
N LYS A 412 21.53 -21.46 -13.02
CA LYS A 412 22.86 -21.76 -12.44
C LYS A 412 22.77 -22.16 -10.96
N GLY A 413 21.83 -21.58 -10.23
CA GLY A 413 21.53 -21.92 -8.84
C GLY A 413 21.09 -23.37 -8.77
N PHE A 414 19.95 -23.72 -9.38
CA PHE A 414 19.39 -25.07 -9.33
C PHE A 414 20.31 -26.18 -9.89
N SER A 415 21.30 -25.85 -10.72
CA SER A 415 22.33 -26.82 -11.17
C SER A 415 23.42 -27.11 -10.13
N SER A 416 23.50 -26.34 -9.04
CA SER A 416 24.48 -26.53 -7.96
C SER A 416 23.80 -27.15 -6.72
N GLY A 417 24.36 -28.24 -6.19
CA GLY A 417 23.87 -28.91 -4.96
C GLY A 417 23.56 -27.96 -3.78
N PRO A 418 24.35 -26.89 -3.54
CA PRO A 418 24.04 -25.88 -2.52
C PRO A 418 22.71 -25.14 -2.71
N SER A 419 22.22 -24.94 -3.94
CA SER A 419 20.91 -24.29 -4.15
C SER A 419 19.74 -25.24 -3.92
N LEU A 420 19.93 -26.56 -4.05
CA LEU A 420 18.93 -27.53 -3.61
C LEU A 420 18.75 -27.45 -2.09
N ALA A 421 19.85 -27.39 -1.32
CA ALA A 421 19.79 -27.26 0.14
C ALA A 421 19.05 -25.99 0.58
N LEU A 422 19.28 -24.89 -0.13
CA LEU A 422 18.59 -23.62 0.10
C LEU A 422 17.09 -23.68 -0.25
N PHE A 423 16.74 -24.34 -1.36
CA PHE A 423 15.34 -24.57 -1.72
C PHE A 423 14.63 -25.42 -0.66
N LEU A 424 15.29 -26.48 -0.16
CA LEU A 424 14.80 -27.27 0.96
C LEU A 424 14.63 -26.42 2.23
N ALA A 425 15.54 -25.48 2.51
CA ALA A 425 15.39 -24.55 3.62
C ALA A 425 14.15 -23.65 3.47
N PHE A 426 13.87 -23.13 2.26
CA PHE A 426 12.64 -22.39 1.99
C PHE A 426 11.38 -23.25 2.10
N LEU A 427 11.44 -24.52 1.70
CA LEU A 427 10.34 -25.47 1.92
C LEU A 427 10.07 -25.67 3.42
N CYS A 428 11.11 -25.89 4.24
CA CYS A 428 10.97 -26.00 5.69
C CYS A 428 10.38 -24.72 6.29
N ALA A 429 10.90 -23.55 5.90
CA ALA A 429 10.38 -22.26 6.34
C ALA A 429 8.91 -22.07 5.93
N ALA A 430 8.53 -22.46 4.71
CA ALA A 430 7.16 -22.39 4.22
C ALA A 430 6.20 -23.27 5.06
N HIS A 431 6.63 -24.47 5.45
CA HIS A 431 5.83 -25.32 6.35
C HIS A 431 5.59 -24.65 7.70
N VAL A 432 6.63 -24.07 8.29
CA VAL A 432 6.50 -23.33 9.56
C VAL A 432 5.55 -22.14 9.38
N MET A 433 5.70 -21.36 8.31
CA MET A 433 4.81 -20.22 8.04
C MET A 433 3.35 -20.66 7.87
N LEU A 434 3.09 -21.72 7.10
CA LEU A 434 1.74 -22.26 6.91
C LEU A 434 1.13 -22.74 8.23
N TYR A 435 1.92 -23.42 9.06
CA TYR A 435 1.48 -23.83 10.40
C TYR A 435 1.14 -22.64 11.29
N VAL A 436 1.99 -21.60 11.31
CA VAL A 436 1.72 -20.37 12.06
C VAL A 436 0.42 -19.71 11.56
N ARG A 437 0.15 -19.69 10.25
CA ARG A 437 -1.13 -19.15 9.72
C ARG A 437 -2.33 -19.96 10.15
N GLN A 438 -2.22 -21.28 10.18
CA GLN A 438 -3.30 -22.13 10.67
C GLN A 438 -3.60 -21.82 12.15
N GLN A 439 -2.56 -21.68 12.99
CA GLN A 439 -2.72 -21.33 14.41
C GLN A 439 -3.33 -19.94 14.60
N GLU A 440 -2.95 -18.96 13.78
CA GLU A 440 -3.56 -17.62 13.82
C GLU A 440 -5.03 -17.65 13.44
N ALA A 441 -5.42 -18.43 12.43
CA ALA A 441 -6.81 -18.60 12.04
C ALA A 441 -7.65 -19.21 13.18
N LEU A 442 -7.13 -20.26 13.83
CA LEU A 442 -7.79 -20.90 14.98
C LEU A 442 -7.96 -19.97 16.19
N ARG A 443 -7.05 -19.01 16.39
CA ARG A 443 -7.16 -18.02 17.47
C ARG A 443 -8.18 -16.92 17.19
N ARG A 444 -8.51 -16.68 15.90
CA ARG A 444 -9.45 -15.63 15.47
C ARG A 444 -10.89 -16.12 15.48
N GLU A 445 -11.12 -17.42 15.25
CA GLU A 445 -12.43 -18.02 15.48
C GLU A 445 -12.68 -18.07 16.99
N PRO A 446 -13.68 -17.35 17.53
CA PRO A 446 -14.05 -17.54 18.93
C PRO A 446 -14.42 -19.01 19.09
N SER A 447 -13.76 -19.68 20.04
CA SER A 447 -13.98 -21.09 20.37
C SER A 447 -15.47 -21.41 20.37
N VAL A 448 -15.95 -22.12 19.35
CA VAL A 448 -17.31 -22.69 19.30
C VAL A 448 -17.55 -23.63 20.50
N GLU A 449 -16.49 -24.02 21.22
CA GLU A 449 -16.55 -24.72 22.51
C GLU A 449 -17.23 -23.93 23.64
N SER A 450 -17.39 -22.60 23.54
CA SER A 450 -18.19 -21.84 24.54
C SER A 450 -19.68 -21.74 24.20
N ALA A 451 -20.14 -22.36 23.10
CA ALA A 451 -21.54 -22.36 22.66
C ALA A 451 -22.17 -23.76 22.58
N VAL A 452 -21.55 -24.78 23.20
CA VAL A 452 -22.21 -26.06 23.46
C VAL A 452 -21.97 -26.44 24.91
N PRO A 453 -23.01 -26.32 25.75
CA PRO A 453 -23.40 -27.50 26.51
C PRO A 453 -24.92 -27.52 26.70
N MET A 454 -25.67 -28.18 25.81
CA MET A 454 -27.01 -28.71 26.15
C MET A 454 -27.71 -29.54 25.04
N ALA A 455 -27.00 -30.04 24.02
CA ALA A 455 -27.62 -30.93 23.02
C ALA A 455 -27.20 -32.41 23.17
N SER A 456 -26.09 -32.71 23.85
CA SER A 456 -25.62 -34.09 24.08
C SER A 456 -26.13 -34.71 25.40
N MET A 457 -26.92 -33.99 26.20
CA MET A 457 -27.39 -34.45 27.51
C MET A 457 -28.89 -34.81 27.56
N LYS A 458 -29.56 -34.90 26.40
CA LYS A 458 -30.96 -35.37 26.30
C LYS A 458 -31.14 -36.74 25.63
N MET A 459 -30.05 -37.41 25.25
CA MET A 459 -30.11 -38.80 24.74
C MET A 459 -29.53 -39.84 25.70
N ALA A 460 -29.17 -39.46 26.94
CA ALA A 460 -28.67 -40.36 27.97
C ALA A 460 -29.59 -40.43 29.22
N ALA A 461 -30.84 -39.97 29.10
CA ALA A 461 -31.86 -40.05 30.16
C ALA A 461 -33.19 -40.65 29.64
N ALA A 462 -33.08 -41.58 28.69
CA ALA A 462 -34.17 -42.40 28.19
C ALA A 462 -33.70 -43.85 28.03
N GLU A 463 -33.07 -44.37 29.09
CA GLU A 463 -32.99 -45.80 29.42
C GLU A 463 -33.44 -45.99 30.86
#